data_AF-A0AB39Y4J0-F1
#
_entry.id   AF-A0AB39Y4J0-F1
#
_cell.length_a   1.000
_cell.length_b   1.000
_cell.length_c   1.000
_cell.angle_alpha   90.00
_cell.angle_beta   90.00
_cell.angle_gamma   90.00
#
_symmetry.space_group_name_H-M   'P 1'
#
loop_
_entity.id
_entity.type
_entity.pdbx_description
1 polymer ?
#
loop_
_entity_poly.entity_id
_entity_poly.type
_entity_poly.pdbx_seq_one_letter_code
_entity_poly.pdbx_strand_id
1 'polypeptide(L)'
;MHDRTAMPDAGARVLLLAIAARLTAERPTEPMTDRTREALALTFATRRHGYGTARAEQAEQQLLEYAPAVERGTTRGRYAEALRQAAGGDQ
;
A
#
# COMPACT_ATOMS: atom_id res chain seq x y z
N MET A 1 20.70 4.92 -0.33
CA MET A 1 19.69 5.89 -0.79
C MET A 1 19.25 5.43 -2.16
N HIS A 2 18.19 4.64 -2.26
CA HIS A 2 17.63 4.27 -3.55
C HIS A 2 16.67 5.37 -3.99
N ASP A 3 16.74 5.65 -5.29
CA ASP A 3 16.10 6.76 -5.97
C ASP A 3 14.58 6.72 -5.75
N ARG A 4 14.02 7.74 -5.07
CA ARG A 4 12.56 7.86 -4.83
C ARG A 4 11.78 8.21 -6.11
N THR A 5 12.44 8.12 -7.27
CA THR A 5 11.97 8.45 -8.61
C THR A 5 11.57 7.22 -9.43
N ALA A 6 11.89 6.00 -8.98
CA ALA A 6 11.41 4.78 -9.64
C ALA A 6 9.90 4.61 -9.40
N MET A 7 9.13 4.43 -10.46
CA MET A 7 7.71 4.09 -10.35
C MET A 7 7.55 2.64 -9.90
N PRO A 8 6.52 2.30 -9.08
CA PRO A 8 6.21 0.91 -8.78
C PRO A 8 5.91 0.16 -10.07
N ASP A 9 6.29 -1.12 -10.11
CA ASP A 9 5.90 -1.98 -11.23
C ASP A 9 4.37 -2.16 -11.29
N ALA A 10 3.89 -2.72 -12.41
CA ALA A 10 2.46 -2.88 -12.63
C ALA A 10 1.77 -3.74 -11.55
N GLY A 11 2.47 -4.71 -10.97
CA GLY A 11 1.94 -5.56 -9.91
C GLY A 11 1.77 -4.78 -8.60
N ALA A 12 2.83 -4.09 -8.17
CA ALA A 12 2.81 -3.24 -6.99
C ALA A 12 1.77 -2.11 -7.13
N ARG A 13 1.69 -1.47 -8.31
CA ARG A 13 0.68 -0.44 -8.63
C ARG A 13 -0.74 -0.95 -8.38
N VAL A 14 -1.08 -2.12 -8.92
CA VAL A 14 -2.41 -2.72 -8.75
C VAL A 14 -2.72 -2.97 -7.27
N LEU A 15 -1.75 -3.48 -6.51
CA LEU A 15 -1.95 -3.77 -5.09
C LEU A 15 -2.08 -2.49 -4.25
N LEU A 16 -1.31 -1.43 -4.53
CA LEU A 16 -1.45 -0.12 -3.88
C LEU A 16 -2.86 0.46 -4.09
N LEU A 17 -3.35 0.41 -5.34
CA LEU A 17 -4.70 0.88 -5.67
C LEU A 17 -5.79 0.05 -5.00
N ALA A 18 -5.60 -1.27 -4.90
CA ALA A 18 -6.54 -2.16 -4.22
C ALA A 18 -6.63 -1.88 -2.70
N ILE A 19 -5.49 -1.60 -2.06
CA ILE A 19 -5.45 -1.17 -0.65
C ILE A 19 -6.14 0.19 -0.50
N ALA A 20 -5.86 1.15 -1.39
CA ALA A 20 -6.49 2.47 -1.37
C ALA A 20 -8.02 2.37 -1.50
N ALA A 21 -8.51 1.53 -2.41
CA ALA A 21 -9.95 1.27 -2.57
C ALA A 21 -10.58 0.72 -1.28
N ARG A 22 -9.94 -0.27 -0.65
CA ARG A 22 -10.39 -0.83 0.62
C ARG A 22 -10.46 0.22 1.74
N LEU A 23 -9.41 1.02 1.90
CA LEU A 23 -9.34 2.04 2.95
C LEU A 23 -10.36 3.17 2.76
N THR A 24 -10.72 3.46 1.51
CA THR A 24 -11.77 4.43 1.19
C THR A 24 -13.15 3.88 1.54
N ALA A 25 -13.40 2.60 1.26
CA ALA A 25 -14.68 1.95 1.53
C ALA A 25 -14.90 1.63 3.01
N GLU A 26 -13.83 1.27 3.74
CA GLU A 26 -13.93 0.73 5.09
C GLU A 26 -13.39 1.68 6.15
N ARG A 27 -14.32 2.42 6.77
CA ARG A 27 -14.05 3.34 7.89
C ARG A 27 -12.97 4.38 7.55
N PRO A 28 -13.19 5.22 6.53
CA PRO A 28 -12.17 6.16 6.05
C PRO A 28 -11.74 7.20 7.09
N THR A 29 -12.55 7.46 8.11
CA THR A 29 -12.26 8.40 9.20
C THR A 29 -11.44 7.80 10.34
N GLU A 30 -11.25 6.47 10.38
CA GLU A 30 -10.47 5.82 11.42
C GLU A 30 -8.98 6.16 11.30
N PRO A 31 -8.24 6.17 12.43
CA PRO A 31 -6.80 6.36 12.40
C PRO A 31 -6.10 5.28 11.57
N MET A 32 -5.17 5.73 10.73
CA MET A 32 -4.19 4.87 10.10
C MET A 32 -3.00 4.68 11.07
N THR A 33 -2.41 3.48 11.05
CA THR A 33 -1.21 3.17 11.85
C THR A 33 -0.21 2.39 11.00
N ASP A 34 1.07 2.43 11.36
CA ASP A 34 2.09 1.64 10.66
C ASP A 34 1.81 0.14 10.73
N ARG A 35 1.29 -0.37 11.87
CA ARG A 35 0.85 -1.78 11.96
C ARG A 35 -0.26 -2.11 10.97
N THR A 36 -1.21 -1.18 10.75
CA THR A 36 -2.26 -1.38 9.75
C THR A 36 -1.68 -1.34 8.33
N ARG A 37 -0.69 -0.48 8.07
CA ARG A 37 0.03 -0.42 6.79
C ARG A 37 0.69 -1.76 6.50
N GLU A 38 1.47 -2.28 7.45
CA GLU A 38 2.16 -3.57 7.34
C GLU A 38 1.18 -4.73 7.16
N ALA A 39 0.14 -4.80 8.00
CA ALA A 39 -0.86 -5.85 7.89
C ALA A 39 -1.60 -5.85 6.54
N LEU A 40 -1.88 -4.67 5.97
CA LEU A 40 -2.50 -4.54 4.65
C LEU A 40 -1.54 -4.98 3.54
N ALA A 41 -0.26 -4.59 3.60
CA ALA A 41 0.73 -5.02 2.63
C ALA A 41 0.83 -6.56 2.58
N LEU A 42 1.03 -7.18 3.74
CA LEU A 42 1.07 -8.65 3.88
C LEU A 42 -0.22 -9.30 3.38
N THR A 43 -1.38 -8.78 3.80
CA THR A 43 -2.69 -9.35 3.44
C THR A 43 -2.92 -9.34 1.93
N PHE A 44 -2.61 -8.23 1.26
CA PHE A 44 -2.83 -8.12 -0.18
C PHE A 44 -1.81 -8.92 -0.99
N ALA A 45 -0.55 -8.93 -0.57
CA ALA A 45 0.49 -9.75 -1.21
C ALA A 45 0.18 -11.25 -1.12
N THR A 46 -0.15 -11.74 0.07
CA THR A 46 -0.49 -13.16 0.31
C THR A 46 -1.77 -13.58 -0.39
N ARG A 47 -2.82 -12.72 -0.42
CA ARG A 47 -4.04 -12.99 -1.19
C ARG A 47 -3.77 -13.10 -2.70
N ARG A 48 -2.83 -12.31 -3.23
CA ARG A 48 -2.53 -12.30 -4.67
C ARG A 48 -1.66 -13.49 -5.08
N HIS A 49 -0.66 -13.83 -4.29
CA HIS A 49 0.40 -14.77 -4.68
C HIS A 49 0.41 -16.09 -3.90
N GLY A 50 -0.41 -16.22 -2.87
CA GLY A 50 -0.42 -17.36 -1.96
C GLY A 50 0.53 -17.13 -0.77
N TYR A 51 0.10 -17.60 0.41
CA TYR A 51 0.86 -17.49 1.65
C TYR A 51 2.17 -18.29 1.59
N GLY A 52 3.26 -17.73 2.14
CA GLY A 52 4.58 -18.38 2.23
C GLY A 52 5.32 -18.53 0.91
N THR A 53 4.91 -17.80 -0.14
CA THR A 53 5.59 -17.82 -1.44
C THR A 53 6.58 -16.66 -1.56
N ALA A 54 7.70 -16.89 -2.26
CA ALA A 54 8.68 -15.83 -2.55
C ALA A 54 8.06 -14.63 -3.29
N ARG A 55 7.03 -14.88 -4.12
CA ARG A 55 6.29 -13.82 -4.80
C ARG A 55 5.46 -12.96 -3.85
N ALA A 56 4.89 -13.55 -2.80
CA ALA A 56 4.18 -12.78 -1.77
C ALA A 56 5.16 -11.93 -0.97
N GLU A 57 6.31 -12.48 -0.57
CA GLU A 57 7.35 -11.72 0.16
C GLU A 57 7.88 -10.55 -0.67
N GLN A 58 8.17 -10.77 -1.96
CA GLN A 58 8.62 -9.71 -2.86
C GLN A 58 7.54 -8.62 -3.05
N ALA A 59 6.28 -9.02 -3.23
CA ALA A 59 5.18 -8.08 -3.38
C ALA A 59 4.92 -7.27 -2.09
N GLU A 60 5.04 -7.90 -0.92
CA GLU A 60 4.95 -7.19 0.37
C GLU A 60 6.08 -6.15 0.51
N GLN A 61 7.32 -6.53 0.21
CA GLN A 61 8.45 -5.61 0.28
C GLN A 61 8.28 -4.41 -0.65
N GLN A 62 7.86 -4.64 -1.90
CA GLN A 62 7.56 -3.55 -2.82
C GLN A 62 6.42 -2.66 -2.31
N LEU A 63 5.35 -3.26 -1.78
CA LEU A 63 4.26 -2.49 -1.17
C LEU A 63 4.77 -1.61 -0.03
N LEU A 64 5.64 -2.11 0.84
CA LEU A 64 6.21 -1.33 1.94
C LEU A 64 7.24 -0.29 1.50
N GLU A 65 7.94 -0.54 0.41
CA GLU A 65 8.90 0.40 -0.19
C GLU A 65 8.19 1.61 -0.81
N TYR A 66 7.13 1.37 -1.59
CA TYR A 66 6.41 2.42 -2.30
C TYR A 66 5.28 3.05 -1.47
N ALA A 67 4.70 2.34 -0.50
CA ALA A 67 3.70 2.94 0.37
C ALA A 67 4.34 3.98 1.30
N PRO A 68 3.73 5.17 1.43
CA PRO A 68 4.27 6.22 2.30
C PRO A 68 4.26 5.80 3.77
N ALA A 69 5.16 6.36 4.57
CA ALA A 69 5.08 6.20 6.03
C ALA A 69 3.77 6.81 6.56
N VAL A 70 3.21 6.27 7.64
CA VAL A 70 1.98 6.81 8.22
C VAL A 70 2.32 7.97 9.14
N GLU A 71 1.93 9.18 8.78
CA GLU A 71 2.09 10.34 9.64
C GLU A 71 1.07 10.33 10.80
N ARG A 72 1.45 10.91 11.95
CA ARG A 72 0.57 10.98 13.13
C ARG A 72 -0.73 11.74 12.80
N GLY A 73 -1.87 11.14 13.15
CA GLY A 73 -3.18 11.72 12.87
C GLY A 73 -3.69 11.51 11.45
N THR A 74 -2.96 10.77 10.61
CA THR A 74 -3.45 10.36 9.28
C THR A 74 -4.64 9.44 9.43
N THR A 75 -5.73 9.74 8.73
CA THR A 75 -6.88 8.86 8.60
C THR A 75 -6.68 7.87 7.47
N ARG A 76 -7.43 6.76 7.49
CA ARG A 76 -7.42 5.77 6.42
C ARG A 76 -7.74 6.35 5.04
N GLY A 77 -8.69 7.29 4.97
CA GLY A 77 -9.05 7.97 3.71
C GLY A 77 -7.91 8.81 3.16
N ARG A 78 -7.25 9.63 4.01
CA ARG A 78 -6.08 10.43 3.60
C ARG A 78 -4.92 9.53 3.18
N TYR A 79 -4.72 8.42 3.88
CA TYR A 79 -3.71 7.44 3.50
C TYR A 79 -4.03 6.77 2.15
N ALA A 80 -5.30 6.50 1.85
CA ALA A 80 -5.72 5.96 0.57
C ALA A 80 -5.37 6.89 -0.60
N GLU A 81 -5.54 8.21 -0.44
CA GLU A 81 -5.11 9.19 -1.43
C GLU A 81 -3.60 9.16 -1.65
N ALA A 82 -2.83 9.09 -0.56
CA ALA A 82 -1.37 8.99 -0.63
C ALA A 82 -0.91 7.71 -1.37
N LEU A 83 -1.61 6.58 -1.17
CA LEU A 83 -1.36 5.35 -1.92
C LEU A 83 -1.67 5.48 -3.42
N ARG A 84 -2.72 6.21 -3.81
CA ARG A 84 -3.02 6.48 -5.23
C ARG A 84 -1.92 7.31 -5.89
N GLN A 85 -1.41 8.31 -5.17
CA GLN A 85 -0.28 9.12 -5.64
C GLN A 85 0.99 8.26 -5.79
N ALA A 86 1.30 7.43 -4.80
CA ALA A 86 2.43 6.50 -4.85
C ALA A 86 2.31 5.48 -6.00
N ALA A 87 1.08 5.09 -6.37
CA ALA A 87 0.78 4.24 -7.51
C ALA A 87 0.97 4.95 -8.88
N GLY A 88 1.54 6.16 -8.90
CA GLY A 88 1.78 6.94 -10.12
C GLY A 88 0.61 7.80 -10.56
N GLY A 89 -0.32 8.13 -9.64
CA GLY A 89 -1.40 9.12 -9.76
C GLY A 89 -1.94 9.42 -11.17
N ASP A 90 -3.13 8.91 -11.48
CA ASP A 90 -3.92 9.39 -12.63
C ASP A 90 -4.44 10.82 -12.32
N GLN A 91 -4.05 11.80 -13.14
CA GLN A 91 -4.86 12.98 -13.44
C GLN A 91 -5.86 12.63 -14.54
#